data_AF-A0AAW0RFN0-F1
#
_entry.id   AF-A0AAW0RFN0-F1
#
_cell.length_a   1.000
_cell.length_b   1.000
_cell.length_c   1.000
_cell.angle_alpha   90.00
_cell.angle_beta   90.00
_cell.angle_gamma   90.00
#
_symmetry.space_group_name_H-M   'P 1'
#
loop_
_entity.id
_entity.type
_entity.pdbx_description
1 polymer ?
#
loop_
_entity_poly.entity_id
_entity_poly.type
_entity_poly.pdbx_seq_one_letter_code
_entity_poly.pdbx_strand_id
1 'polypeptide(L)'
;LMLPSQVPNADSHFCAGDATKWSGIKRCGGAMRAGHLVAMNIHQLVLQKEIGHTPVFEELVEIPPMIAMAVGKKAVSSGPEGTHSGTDVMDKYFGTDLYLS
;
A
#
# COMPACT_ATOMS: atom_id res chain seq x y z
N LEU A 1 1.11 -8.42 -7.43
CA LEU A 1 -0.24 -7.81 -7.63
C LEU A 1 -1.15 -8.71 -8.45
N MET A 2 -0.64 -9.34 -9.51
CA MET A 2 -1.34 -10.44 -10.18
C MET A 2 -1.39 -11.69 -9.29
N LEU A 3 -2.39 -12.54 -9.53
CA LEU A 3 -2.49 -13.82 -8.83
C LEU A 3 -1.39 -14.80 -9.29
N PRO A 4 -1.02 -15.79 -8.45
CA PRO A 4 -0.08 -16.83 -8.85
C PRO A 4 -0.53 -17.55 -10.12
N SER A 5 0.41 -17.92 -11.00
CA SER A 5 0.13 -18.52 -12.31
C SER A 5 -0.65 -19.84 -12.26
N GLN A 6 -0.72 -20.48 -11.10
CA GLN A 6 -1.50 -21.71 -10.87
C GLN A 6 -3.01 -21.43 -10.71
N VAL A 7 -3.42 -20.17 -10.55
CA VAL A 7 -4.83 -19.78 -10.42
C VAL A 7 -5.45 -19.59 -11.81
N PRO A 8 -6.68 -20.07 -12.06
CA PRO A 8 -7.38 -19.78 -13.31
C PRO A 8 -7.44 -18.28 -13.62
N ASN A 9 -7.13 -17.91 -14.87
CA ASN A 9 -7.11 -16.53 -15.36
C ASN A 9 -6.18 -15.60 -14.54
N ALA A 10 -5.03 -16.11 -14.08
CA ALA A 10 -4.05 -15.33 -13.32
C ALA A 10 -3.52 -14.09 -14.06
N ASP A 11 -3.56 -14.12 -15.40
CA ASP A 11 -3.21 -13.00 -16.27
C ASP A 11 -4.22 -11.84 -16.26
N SER A 12 -5.45 -12.11 -15.80
CA SER A 12 -6.59 -11.20 -15.83
C SER A 12 -7.06 -10.79 -14.44
N HIS A 13 -6.52 -11.40 -13.38
CA HIS A 13 -6.90 -11.15 -12.00
C HIS A 13 -5.80 -10.46 -11.19
N PHE A 14 -6.20 -9.38 -10.51
CA PHE A 14 -5.34 -8.61 -9.62
C PHE A 14 -5.91 -8.59 -8.21
N CYS A 15 -5.02 -8.50 -7.22
CA CYS A 15 -5.38 -8.38 -5.81
C CYS A 15 -4.64 -7.17 -5.20
N ALA A 16 -5.37 -6.35 -4.46
CA ALA A 16 -4.84 -5.20 -3.73
C ALA A 16 -5.50 -5.07 -2.34
N GLY A 17 -4.93 -4.22 -1.50
CA GLY A 17 -5.47 -3.90 -0.18
C GLY A 17 -5.50 -5.10 0.76
N ASP A 18 -6.50 -5.12 1.65
CA ASP A 18 -6.57 -6.10 2.74
C ASP A 18 -6.79 -7.54 2.28
N ALA A 19 -7.25 -7.75 1.04
CA ALA A 19 -7.36 -9.07 0.44
C ALA A 19 -5.98 -9.66 0.05
N THR A 20 -4.95 -8.82 -0.09
CA THR A 20 -3.62 -9.27 -0.51
C THR A 20 -2.81 -9.78 0.67
N LYS A 21 -2.17 -10.94 0.49
CA LYS A 21 -1.08 -11.39 1.36
C LYS A 21 0.21 -10.68 0.93
N TRP A 22 0.57 -9.61 1.64
CA TRP A 22 1.76 -8.81 1.37
C TRP A 22 2.51 -8.47 2.65
N SER A 23 3.74 -7.95 2.51
CA SER A 23 4.58 -7.47 3.62
C SER A 23 3.95 -6.29 4.36
N GLY A 24 4.39 -6.07 5.61
CA GLY A 24 3.96 -4.97 6.46
C GLY A 24 2.60 -5.16 7.13
N ILE A 25 2.15 -4.12 7.85
CA ILE A 25 0.83 -4.08 8.50
C ILE A 25 -0.21 -3.61 7.47
N LYS A 26 -1.37 -4.28 7.43
CA LYS A 26 -2.53 -3.88 6.61
C LYS A 26 -3.01 -2.48 7.03
N ARG A 27 -2.82 -1.50 6.16
CA ARG A 27 -3.10 -0.07 6.39
C ARG A 27 -3.62 0.58 5.11
N CYS A 28 -4.43 1.62 5.27
CA CYS A 28 -5.01 2.36 4.15
C CYS A 28 -3.95 2.87 3.16
N GLY A 29 -2.81 3.38 3.63
CA GLY A 29 -1.71 3.85 2.76
C GLY A 29 -1.18 2.76 1.83
N GLY A 30 -0.94 1.56 2.36
CA GLY A 30 -0.51 0.41 1.56
C GLY A 30 -1.58 -0.04 0.57
N ALA A 31 -2.84 -0.06 1.01
CA ALA A 31 -3.98 -0.42 0.15
C ALA A 31 -4.17 0.58 -1.00
N MET A 32 -4.07 1.89 -0.74
CA MET A 32 -4.16 2.94 -1.76
C MET A 32 -3.03 2.80 -2.79
N ARG A 33 -1.78 2.60 -2.35
CA ARG A 33 -0.66 2.37 -3.27
C ARG A 33 -0.87 1.11 -4.10
N ALA A 34 -1.25 0.00 -3.49
CA ALA A 34 -1.52 -1.24 -4.22
C ALA A 34 -2.64 -1.08 -5.25
N GLY A 35 -3.73 -0.40 -4.90
CA GLY A 35 -4.84 -0.12 -5.81
C GLY A 35 -4.42 0.72 -7.01
N HIS A 36 -3.60 1.76 -6.78
CA HIS A 36 -3.03 2.57 -7.86
C HIS A 36 -2.20 1.71 -8.84
N LEU A 37 -1.30 0.88 -8.33
CA LEU A 37 -0.46 0.02 -9.17
C LEU A 37 -1.29 -1.01 -9.96
N VAL A 38 -2.32 -1.59 -9.33
CA VAL A 38 -3.25 -2.49 -10.04
C VAL A 38 -3.94 -1.77 -11.19
N ALA A 39 -4.45 -0.55 -10.96
CA ALA A 39 -5.09 0.23 -12.02
C ALA A 39 -4.13 0.54 -13.18
N MET A 40 -2.88 0.90 -12.87
CA MET A 40 -1.85 1.13 -13.89
C MET A 40 -1.50 -0.14 -14.66
N ASN A 41 -1.35 -1.28 -13.99
CA ASN A 41 -1.07 -2.54 -14.68
C ASN A 41 -2.24 -3.01 -15.56
N ILE A 42 -3.49 -2.80 -15.12
CA ILE A 42 -4.67 -3.04 -15.96
C ILE A 42 -4.65 -2.12 -17.18
N HIS A 43 -4.33 -0.83 -17.00
CA HIS A 43 -4.22 0.11 -18.12
C HIS A 43 -3.18 -0.33 -19.15
N GLN A 44 -2.02 -0.83 -18.70
CA GLN A 44 -0.97 -1.38 -19.55
C GLN A 44 -1.45 -2.57 -20.39
N LEU A 45 -2.23 -3.48 -19.79
CA LEU A 45 -2.86 -4.60 -20.49
C LEU A 45 -3.89 -4.12 -21.54
N VAL A 46 -4.67 -3.10 -21.23
CA VAL A 46 -5.61 -2.50 -22.19
C VAL A 46 -4.84 -1.94 -23.38
N LEU A 47 -3.77 -1.18 -23.17
CA LEU A 47 -2.95 -0.64 -24.26
C LEU A 47 -2.30 -1.75 -25.11
N GLN A 48 -1.84 -2.83 -24.49
CA GLN A 48 -1.33 -3.98 -25.23
C GLN A 48 -2.38 -4.56 -26.17
N LYS A 49 -3.61 -4.71 -25.68
CA LYS A 49 -4.72 -5.27 -26.46
C LYS A 49 -5.17 -4.35 -27.59
N GLU A 50 -5.30 -3.05 -27.33
CA GLU A 50 -5.91 -2.11 -28.28
C GLU A 50 -4.92 -1.63 -29.35
N ILE A 51 -3.65 -1.43 -29.00
CA ILE A 51 -2.66 -0.81 -29.89
C ILE A 51 -1.33 -1.58 -29.99
N GLY A 52 -1.25 -2.80 -29.43
CA GLY A 52 -0.03 -3.62 -29.48
C GLY A 52 1.12 -3.07 -28.64
N HIS A 53 0.84 -2.23 -27.64
CA HIS A 53 1.84 -1.70 -26.72
C HIS A 53 2.55 -2.82 -25.95
N THR A 54 3.85 -2.67 -25.68
CA THR A 54 4.59 -3.56 -24.76
C THR A 54 4.36 -3.10 -23.31
N PRO A 55 3.63 -3.86 -22.47
CA PRO A 55 3.34 -3.45 -21.09
C PRO A 55 4.60 -3.21 -20.26
N VAL A 56 4.55 -2.17 -19.43
CA VAL A 56 5.51 -1.98 -18.32
C VAL A 56 4.74 -2.11 -17.02
N PHE A 57 4.90 -3.25 -16.34
CA PHE A 57 4.24 -3.50 -15.07
C PHE A 57 5.02 -2.94 -13.88
N GLU A 58 4.29 -2.36 -12.95
CA GLU A 58 4.81 -1.97 -11.66
C GLU A 58 4.51 -3.01 -10.59
N GLU A 59 5.43 -3.13 -9.64
CA GLU A 59 5.35 -4.05 -8.52
C GLU A 59 5.28 -3.31 -7.19
N LEU A 60 4.72 -4.00 -6.19
CA LEU A 60 4.83 -3.52 -4.82
C LEU A 60 6.25 -3.77 -4.33
N VAL A 61 6.78 -2.79 -3.60
CA VAL A 61 8.00 -2.96 -2.82
C VAL A 61 7.67 -3.59 -1.48
N GLU A 62 8.63 -4.29 -0.89
CA GLU A 62 8.49 -4.76 0.49
C GLU A 62 8.46 -3.57 1.44
N ILE A 63 7.57 -3.64 2.43
CA ILE A 63 7.38 -2.58 3.41
C ILE A 63 7.57 -3.20 4.81
N PRO A 64 8.43 -2.61 5.67
CA PRO A 64 8.55 -3.07 7.03
C PRO A 64 7.23 -2.89 7.80
N PRO A 65 6.97 -3.71 8.83
CA PRO A 65 5.83 -3.52 9.71
C PRO A 65 6.03 -2.23 10.51
N MET A 66 5.31 -1.18 10.14
CA MET A 66 5.37 0.12 10.79
C MET A 66 3.97 0.75 10.92
N ILE A 67 3.71 1.42 12.03
CA ILE A 67 2.43 2.10 12.30
C ILE A 67 2.65 3.28 13.25
N ALA A 68 1.89 4.34 13.07
CA ALA A 68 1.73 5.41 14.05
C ALA A 68 0.25 5.49 14.44
N MET A 69 -0.02 5.70 15.72
CA MET A 69 -1.35 5.76 16.29
C MET A 69 -1.46 6.90 17.28
N ALA A 70 -2.44 7.77 17.09
CA ALA A 70 -2.78 8.82 18.03
C ALA A 70 -3.45 8.24 19.28
N VAL A 71 -3.05 8.71 20.46
CA VAL A 71 -3.55 8.30 21.78
C VAL A 71 -3.79 9.56 22.63
N GLY A 72 -5.01 10.10 22.57
CA GLY A 72 -5.36 11.34 23.25
C GLY A 72 -4.52 12.52 22.74
N LYS A 73 -3.74 13.16 23.63
CA LYS A 73 -2.85 14.29 23.29
C LYS A 73 -1.41 13.86 22.90
N LYS A 74 -1.16 12.55 22.78
CA LYS A 74 0.14 11.97 22.41
C LYS A 74 -0.05 11.01 21.26
N ALA A 75 1.04 10.47 20.74
CA ALA A 75 1.00 9.35 19.81
C ALA A 75 2.04 8.29 20.17
N VAL A 76 1.87 7.09 19.61
CA VAL A 76 2.83 5.99 19.63
C VAL A 76 3.17 5.64 18.18
N SER A 77 4.44 5.47 17.88
CA SER A 77 4.91 4.94 16.58
C SER A 77 5.78 3.72 16.81
N SER A 78 5.61 2.69 15.99
CA SER A 78 6.42 1.47 16.01
C SER A 78 6.89 1.15 14.59
N GLY A 79 8.14 0.70 14.46
CA GLY A 79 8.75 0.34 13.17
C GLY A 79 10.13 -0.30 13.35
N PRO A 80 10.93 -0.40 12.27
CA PRO A 80 12.27 -1.02 12.30
C PRO A 80 13.22 -0.44 13.35
N GLU A 81 13.10 0.86 13.62
CA GLU A 81 13.94 1.58 14.59
C GLU A 81 13.46 1.42 16.05
N GLY A 82 12.37 0.68 16.28
CA GLY A 82 11.78 0.46 17.59
C GLY A 82 10.45 1.20 17.79
N THR A 83 10.07 1.37 19.06
CA THR A 83 8.80 2.00 19.45
C THR A 83 9.07 3.29 20.22
N HIS A 84 8.41 4.37 19.79
CA HIS A 84 8.52 5.70 20.37
C HIS A 84 7.13 6.22 20.76
N SER A 85 7.07 7.10 21.75
CA SER A 85 5.81 7.71 22.18
C SER A 85 6.02 9.09 22.76
N GLY A 86 5.08 10.02 22.51
CA GLY A 86 5.18 11.38 23.02
C GLY A 86 4.33 12.37 22.24
N THR A 87 4.48 13.65 22.59
CA THR A 87 3.88 14.78 21.84
C THR A 87 4.68 15.07 20.58
N ASP A 88 5.99 14.86 20.60
CA ASP A 88 6.87 14.91 19.42
C ASP A 88 6.45 13.90 18.34
N VAL A 89 6.03 12.70 18.75
CA VAL A 89 5.47 11.68 17.84
C VAL A 89 4.12 12.13 17.28
N MET A 90 3.29 12.81 18.08
CA MET A 90 2.02 13.36 17.62
C MET A 90 2.25 14.40 16.53
N ASP A 91 3.09 15.39 16.82
CA ASP A 91 3.39 16.48 15.89
C ASP A 91 3.99 15.95 14.58
N LYS A 92 4.89 14.96 14.68
CA LYS A 92 5.56 14.35 13.52
C LYS A 92 4.59 13.61 12.58
N TYR A 93 3.68 12.79 13.12
CA TYR A 93 2.86 11.88 12.31
C TYR A 93 1.44 12.38 12.06
N PHE A 94 0.95 13.32 12.86
CA PHE A 94 -0.44 13.76 12.84
C PHE A 94 -0.61 15.28 12.78
N GLY A 95 0.47 16.05 12.95
CA GLY A 95 0.41 17.51 12.89
C GLY A 95 -0.63 18.09 13.85
N THR A 96 -1.42 19.03 13.35
CA THR A 96 -2.45 19.74 14.14
C THR A 96 -3.85 19.14 14.04
N ASP A 97 -4.09 18.21 13.12
CA ASP A 97 -5.44 17.82 12.71
C ASP A 97 -5.60 16.33 12.36
N LEU A 98 -4.66 15.46 12.78
CA LEU A 98 -4.63 14.04 12.41
C LEU A 98 -4.64 13.78 10.88
N TYR A 99 -4.30 14.79 10.06
CA TYR A 99 -4.50 14.76 8.61
C TYR A 99 -5.95 14.46 8.20
N LEU A 100 -6.92 15.01 8.93
CA LEU A 100 -8.36 14.91 8.65
C LEU A 100 -8.97 16.18 8.03
N SER A 101 -8.18 17.25 7.82
CA SER A 101 -8.61 18.48 7.15
C SER A 101 -7.96 18.73 5.79
#